data_AF-A0A388SJW8-F1
#
_entry.id   AF-A0A388SJW8-F1
#
_cell.length_a   1.000
_cell.length_b   1.000
_cell.length_c   1.000
_cell.angle_alpha   90.00
_cell.angle_beta   90.00
_cell.angle_gamma   90.00
#
_symmetry.space_group_name_H-M   'P 1'
#
loop_
_entity.id
_entity.type
_entity.pdbx_description
1 polymer ?
#
loop_
_entity_poly.entity_id
_entity_poly.type
_entity_poly.pdbx_seq_one_letter_code
_entity_poly.pdbx_strand_id
1 'polypeptide(L)'
;MGLLNLSGGGLRLLAPRATARSATARGMSLDVGGRFAALLELYDPQHDRSLGFWLHCRIQNRFVAFETRDVELGAQVLAWGQARPDAPHMADWKPLSDEGEAEPLGNWVIRRHLELYRESGSDVV
;
A
#
# COMPACT_ATOMS: atom_id res chain seq x y z
N MET A 1 -3.76 10.33 -3.46
CA MET A 1 -4.23 9.24 -2.57
C MET A 1 -3.14 9.10 -1.51
N GLY A 2 -3.49 9.11 -0.23
CA GLY A 2 -2.52 8.97 0.87
C GLY A 2 -2.51 7.54 1.41
N LEU A 3 -1.35 7.06 1.84
CA LEU A 3 -1.22 5.82 2.59
C LEU A 3 -1.41 6.12 4.08
N LEU A 4 -2.37 5.46 4.72
CA LEU A 4 -2.65 5.60 6.16
C LEU A 4 -2.00 4.50 6.99
N ASN A 5 -1.97 3.28 6.45
CA ASN A 5 -1.38 2.13 7.12
C ASN A 5 -1.01 1.05 6.09
N LEU A 6 -0.07 0.17 6.44
CA LEU A 6 0.56 -0.81 5.59
C LEU A 6 0.87 -2.08 6.39
N SER A 7 0.59 -3.25 5.82
CA SER A 7 1.07 -4.57 6.27
C SER A 7 1.60 -5.38 5.10
N GLY A 8 2.14 -6.58 5.36
CA GLY A 8 2.54 -7.51 4.30
C GLY A 8 1.38 -7.94 3.39
N GLY A 9 0.16 -8.04 3.94
CA GLY A 9 -1.04 -8.48 3.22
C GLY A 9 -2.02 -7.38 2.80
N GLY A 10 -1.80 -6.10 3.16
CA GLY A 10 -2.83 -5.08 2.95
C GLY A 10 -2.38 -3.63 3.09
N LEU A 11 -3.28 -2.74 2.63
CA LEU A 11 -3.12 -1.28 2.61
C LEU A 11 -4.37 -0.61 3.18
N ARG A 12 -4.17 0.48 3.92
CA ARG A 12 -5.23 1.43 4.25
C ARG A 12 -4.94 2.74 3.53
N LEU A 13 -5.86 3.18 2.69
CA LEU A 13 -5.68 4.33 1.80
C LEU A 13 -6.72 5.41 2.09
N LEU A 14 -6.31 6.66 1.98
CA LEU A 14 -7.19 7.83 1.95
C LEU A 14 -7.25 8.40 0.52
N ALA A 15 -8.44 8.44 -0.05
CA ALA A 15 -8.72 9.13 -1.30
C ALA A 15 -9.52 10.41 -1.00
N PRO A 16 -8.89 11.59 -1.10
CA PRO A 16 -9.62 12.85 -0.98
C PRO A 16 -10.80 12.88 -1.96
N ARG A 17 -11.91 13.54 -1.61
CA ARG A 17 -13.14 13.59 -2.44
C ARG A 17 -12.87 13.82 -3.93
N ALA A 18 -12.01 14.79 -4.25
CA ALA A 18 -11.65 15.11 -5.64
C ALA A 18 -10.92 13.95 -6.34
N THR A 19 -10.01 13.28 -5.63
CA THR A 19 -9.31 12.08 -6.14
C THR A 19 -10.28 10.94 -6.37
N ALA A 20 -11.19 10.67 -5.42
CA ALA A 20 -12.18 9.62 -5.52
C ALA A 20 -13.11 9.83 -6.72
N ARG A 21 -13.64 11.06 -6.90
CA ARG A 21 -14.46 11.41 -8.07
C ARG A 21 -13.71 11.26 -9.39
N SER A 22 -12.44 11.66 -9.42
CA SER A 22 -11.60 11.55 -10.61
C SER A 22 -11.33 10.08 -10.97
N ALA A 23 -11.12 9.22 -9.98
CA ALA A 23 -10.92 7.79 -10.18
C ALA A 23 -12.19 7.11 -10.72
N THR A 24 -13.35 7.37 -10.12
CA THR A 24 -14.62 6.78 -10.59
C THR A 24 -15.02 7.28 -11.98
N ALA A 25 -14.75 8.55 -12.31
CA ALA A 25 -14.96 9.10 -13.65
C ALA A 25 -14.08 8.42 -14.72
N ARG A 26 -12.95 7.82 -14.33
CA ARG A 26 -12.07 7.00 -15.19
C ARG A 26 -12.42 5.51 -15.18
N GLY A 27 -13.56 5.12 -14.58
CA GLY A 27 -14.03 3.74 -14.54
C GLY A 27 -13.43 2.88 -13.43
N MET A 28 -12.67 3.46 -12.49
CA MET A 28 -12.21 2.72 -11.31
C MET A 28 -13.37 2.50 -10.33
N SER A 29 -13.66 1.24 -10.01
CA SER A 29 -14.58 0.91 -8.91
C SER A 29 -13.87 1.10 -7.57
N LEU A 30 -14.41 1.97 -6.73
CA LEU A 30 -13.97 2.17 -5.35
C LEU A 30 -14.84 1.41 -4.34
N ASP A 31 -15.69 0.51 -4.81
CA ASP A 31 -16.59 -0.29 -3.97
C ASP A 31 -15.91 -1.56 -3.50
N VAL A 32 -16.50 -2.21 -2.48
CA VAL A 32 -16.01 -3.51 -1.98
C VAL A 32 -16.01 -4.53 -3.11
N GLY A 33 -14.91 -5.29 -3.22
CA GLY A 33 -14.65 -6.21 -4.32
C GLY A 33 -13.96 -5.57 -5.53
N GLY A 34 -13.97 -4.23 -5.63
CA GLY A 34 -13.23 -3.48 -6.65
C GLY A 34 -11.74 -3.82 -6.63
N ARG A 35 -11.13 -3.95 -7.81
CA ARG A 35 -9.72 -4.30 -7.96
C ARG A 35 -8.95 -3.14 -8.58
N PHE A 36 -7.70 -2.97 -8.14
CA PHE A 36 -6.80 -1.97 -8.69
C PHE A 36 -5.35 -2.45 -8.62
N ALA A 37 -4.51 -1.87 -9.47
CA ALA A 37 -3.07 -1.96 -9.33
C ALA A 37 -2.56 -0.69 -8.67
N ALA A 38 -1.56 -0.82 -7.79
CA ALA A 38 -0.88 0.29 -7.16
C ALA A 38 0.63 0.13 -7.29
N LEU A 39 1.32 1.24 -7.50
CA LEU A 39 2.76 1.32 -7.29
C LEU A 39 2.98 1.95 -5.92
N LEU A 40 3.61 1.21 -5.02
CA LEU A 40 3.98 1.65 -3.68
C LEU A 40 5.48 1.89 -3.65
N GLU A 41 5.88 3.12 -3.37
CA GLU A 41 7.29 3.52 -3.22
C GLU A 41 7.59 3.71 -1.73
N LEU A 42 8.53 2.92 -1.21
CA LEU A 42 8.94 2.94 0.18
C LEU A 42 10.42 3.29 0.30
N TYR A 43 10.76 4.19 1.21
CA TYR A 43 12.16 4.51 1.47
C TYR A 43 12.85 3.37 2.23
N ASP A 44 14.02 2.96 1.76
CA ASP A 44 14.93 2.00 2.38
C ASP A 44 16.10 2.75 3.03
N PRO A 45 16.05 3.01 4.35
CA PRO A 45 17.06 3.79 5.04
C PRO A 45 18.43 3.09 5.09
N GLN A 46 18.49 1.77 4.92
CA GLN A 46 19.74 1.01 5.01
C GLN A 46 20.62 1.22 3.77
N HIS A 47 19.99 1.43 2.61
CA HIS A 47 20.67 1.54 1.31
C HIS A 47 20.45 2.89 0.64
N ASP A 48 19.83 3.85 1.35
CA ASP A 48 19.49 5.19 0.87
C ASP A 48 18.84 5.18 -0.54
N ARG A 49 17.76 4.40 -0.66
CA ARG A 49 17.07 4.21 -1.95
C ARG A 49 15.56 4.06 -1.80
N SER A 50 14.84 4.24 -2.91
CA SER A 50 13.42 3.89 -2.99
C SER A 50 13.24 2.42 -3.41
N LEU A 51 12.34 1.71 -2.73
CA LEU A 51 11.87 0.38 -3.09
C LEU A 51 10.48 0.50 -3.72
N GLY A 52 10.38 0.10 -4.99
CA GLY A 52 9.12 0.06 -5.72
C GLY A 52 8.45 -1.32 -5.65
N PHE A 53 7.21 -1.34 -5.17
CA PHE A 53 6.35 -2.52 -5.15
C PHE A 53 5.13 -2.30 -6.04
N TRP A 54 5.01 -3.11 -7.08
CA TRP A 54 3.75 -3.23 -7.82
C TRP A 54 2.83 -4.16 -7.06
N LEU A 55 1.59 -3.74 -6.81
CA LEU A 55 0.61 -4.47 -6.02
C LEU A 55 -0.67 -4.61 -6.81
N HIS A 56 -1.21 -5.83 -6.87
CA HIS A 56 -2.59 -6.05 -7.23
C HIS A 56 -3.42 -6.11 -5.96
N CYS A 57 -4.46 -5.28 -5.87
CA CYS A 57 -5.25 -5.13 -4.66
C CYS A 57 -6.74 -5.37 -4.92
N ARG A 58 -7.44 -5.82 -3.89
CA ARG A 58 -8.90 -5.87 -3.83
C ARG A 58 -9.39 -5.06 -2.63
N ILE A 59 -10.33 -4.16 -2.87
CA ILE A 59 -10.99 -3.38 -1.82
C ILE A 59 -11.81 -4.35 -0.96
N GLN A 60 -11.51 -4.37 0.34
CA GLN A 60 -12.22 -5.14 1.36
C GLN A 60 -13.22 -4.26 2.11
N ASN A 61 -12.81 -3.03 2.43
CA ASN A 61 -13.59 -2.09 3.22
C ASN A 61 -13.61 -0.72 2.54
N ARG A 62 -14.73 -0.01 2.70
CA ARG A 62 -14.91 1.35 2.21
C ARG A 62 -15.64 2.18 3.26
N PHE A 63 -15.06 3.30 3.63
CA PHE A 63 -15.68 4.29 4.50
C PHE A 63 -15.69 5.66 3.81
N VAL A 64 -16.76 6.43 3.99
CA VAL A 64 -16.87 7.79 3.43
C VAL A 64 -17.09 8.75 4.57
N ALA A 65 -16.16 9.68 4.77
CA ALA A 65 -16.27 10.70 5.79
C ALA A 65 -17.49 11.60 5.51
N PHE A 66 -18.29 11.88 6.54
CA PHE A 66 -19.54 12.63 6.37
C PHE A 66 -19.30 14.07 5.90
N GLU A 67 -18.36 14.76 6.55
CA GLU A 67 -18.07 16.18 6.33
C GLU A 67 -17.28 16.42 5.04
N THR A 68 -16.11 15.79 4.91
CA THR A 68 -15.21 16.03 3.77
C THR A 68 -15.59 15.25 2.53
N ARG A 69 -16.34 14.14 2.69
CA ARG A 69 -16.62 13.13 1.65
C ARG A 69 -15.36 12.48 1.11
N ASP A 70 -14.29 12.47 1.90
CA ASP A 70 -13.11 11.65 1.62
C ASP A 70 -13.46 10.18 1.77
N VAL A 71 -12.82 9.35 0.95
CA VAL A 71 -13.06 7.92 0.92
C VAL A 71 -11.84 7.23 1.51
N GLU A 72 -12.06 6.47 2.57
CA GLU A 72 -11.06 5.58 3.12
C GLU A 72 -11.29 4.16 2.60
N LEU A 73 -10.22 3.50 2.18
CA LEU A 73 -10.27 2.16 1.62
C LEU A 73 -9.34 1.23 2.40
N GLY A 74 -9.87 0.10 2.85
CA GLY A 74 -9.06 -1.05 3.24
C GLY A 74 -8.92 -1.97 2.03
N ALA A 75 -7.69 -2.29 1.64
CA ALA A 75 -7.40 -3.12 0.48
C ALA A 75 -6.51 -4.31 0.87
N GLN A 76 -6.87 -5.50 0.38
CA GLN A 76 -6.07 -6.72 0.48
C GLN A 76 -5.15 -6.80 -0.74
N VAL A 77 -3.87 -7.14 -0.52
CA VAL A 77 -2.94 -7.49 -1.59
C VAL A 77 -3.27 -8.90 -2.09
N LEU A 78 -3.33 -9.08 -3.41
CA LEU A 78 -3.59 -10.34 -4.10
C LEU A 78 -2.33 -10.91 -4.76
N ALA A 79 -1.45 -10.02 -5.21
CA ALA A 79 -0.15 -10.35 -5.79
C ALA A 79 0.75 -9.13 -5.69
N TRP A 80 2.06 -9.36 -5.74
CA TRP A 80 3.05 -8.29 -5.76
C TRP A 80 4.06 -8.52 -6.88
N GLY A 81 4.74 -7.48 -7.30
CA GLY A 81 5.79 -7.57 -8.30
C GLY A 81 6.83 -6.50 -8.10
N GLN A 82 8.00 -6.74 -8.67
CA GLN A 82 9.10 -5.78 -8.71
C GLN A 82 9.20 -5.21 -10.11
N ALA A 83 9.42 -3.90 -10.21
CA ALA A 83 9.66 -3.26 -11.49
C ALA A 83 10.91 -3.85 -12.16
N ARG A 84 10.84 -4.10 -13.47
CA ARG A 84 12.00 -4.57 -14.22
C ARG A 84 13.02 -3.43 -14.39
N PRO A 85 14.34 -3.69 -14.25
CA PRO A 85 15.35 -2.65 -14.39
C PRO A 85 15.33 -1.94 -15.76
N ASP A 86 15.00 -2.67 -16.82
CA ASP A 86 14.95 -2.23 -18.21
C ASP A 86 13.55 -1.79 -18.67
N ALA A 87 12.50 -2.12 -17.89
CA ALA A 87 11.12 -1.74 -18.18
C ALA A 87 10.35 -1.43 -16.88
N PRO A 88 10.47 -0.21 -16.32
CA PRO A 88 9.88 0.15 -15.02
C PRO A 88 8.34 0.08 -14.96
N HIS A 89 7.69 0.10 -16.13
CA HIS A 89 6.25 -0.05 -16.31
C HIS A 89 5.79 -1.52 -16.34
N MET A 90 6.74 -2.48 -16.37
CA MET A 90 6.48 -3.91 -16.29
C MET A 90 6.91 -4.44 -14.93
N ALA A 91 6.13 -5.35 -14.39
CA ALA A 91 6.42 -6.00 -13.12
C ALA A 91 6.56 -7.51 -13.31
N ASP A 92 7.59 -8.08 -12.67
CA ASP A 92 7.67 -9.53 -12.50
C ASP A 92 6.81 -9.93 -11.31
N TRP A 93 5.60 -10.40 -11.62
CA TRP A 93 4.61 -10.78 -10.61
C TRP A 93 5.04 -12.06 -9.89
N LYS A 94 4.92 -12.01 -8.57
CA LYS A 94 5.19 -13.09 -7.64
C LYS A 94 3.93 -13.37 -6.82
N PRO A 95 3.67 -14.64 -6.50
CA PRO A 95 2.59 -14.98 -5.57
C PRO A 95 2.89 -14.42 -4.18
N LEU A 96 1.85 -14.37 -3.36
CA LEU A 96 1.98 -14.15 -1.92
C LEU A 96 2.59 -15.41 -1.27
N SER A 97 3.13 -15.25 -0.07
CA SER A 97 3.49 -16.36 0.79
C SER A 97 2.26 -17.19 1.18
N ASP A 98 2.48 -18.36 1.79
CA ASP A 98 1.39 -19.21 2.32
C ASP A 98 0.54 -18.50 3.38
N GLU A 99 1.11 -17.48 4.04
CA GLU A 99 0.43 -16.62 5.02
C GLU A 99 -0.38 -15.49 4.35
N GLY A 100 -0.35 -15.39 3.01
CA GLY A 100 -1.07 -14.38 2.25
C GLY A 100 -0.40 -13.01 2.25
N GLU A 101 0.92 -12.95 2.42
CA GLU A 101 1.69 -11.71 2.46
C GLU A 101 2.66 -11.57 1.29
N ALA A 102 2.91 -10.33 0.89
CA ALA A 102 4.08 -9.99 0.09
C ALA A 102 5.31 -9.98 1.02
N GLU A 103 6.04 -11.09 1.10
CA GLU A 103 7.10 -11.29 2.10
C GLU A 103 8.12 -10.13 2.17
N PRO A 104 8.66 -9.58 1.07
CA PRO A 104 9.61 -8.46 1.18
C PRO A 104 8.97 -7.17 1.70
N LEU A 105 7.67 -6.97 1.46
CA LEU A 105 6.90 -5.87 2.03
C LEU A 105 6.70 -6.07 3.53
N GLY A 106 6.31 -7.27 3.96
CA GLY A 106 6.22 -7.63 5.38
C GLY A 106 7.55 -7.41 6.12
N ASN A 107 8.65 -7.85 5.52
CA ASN A 107 10.01 -7.62 6.04
C ASN A 107 10.40 -6.14 6.13
N TRP A 108 9.90 -5.29 5.23
CA TRP A 108 10.09 -3.84 5.34
C TRP A 108 9.25 -3.27 6.49
N VAL A 109 7.98 -3.66 6.59
CA VAL A 109 7.05 -3.18 7.63
C VAL A 109 7.57 -3.50 9.03
N ILE A 110 8.01 -4.74 9.28
CA ILE A 110 8.54 -5.12 10.61
C ILE A 110 9.81 -4.36 10.97
N ARG A 111 10.72 -4.16 9.99
CA ARG A 111 11.93 -3.37 10.20
C ARG A 111 11.58 -1.94 10.57
N ARG A 112 10.68 -1.30 9.80
CA ARG A 112 10.25 0.07 10.08
C ARG A 112 9.55 0.20 11.42
N HIS A 113 8.73 -0.79 11.80
CA HIS A 113 8.08 -0.82 13.11
C HIS A 113 9.10 -0.86 14.25
N LEU A 114 10.12 -1.72 14.16
CA LEU A 114 11.18 -1.83 15.16
C LEU A 114 12.05 -0.55 15.26
N GLU A 115 12.32 0.12 14.14
CA GLU A 115 13.02 1.40 14.12
C GLU A 115 12.24 2.47 14.89
N LEU A 116 10.96 2.67 14.53
CA LEU A 116 10.09 3.65 15.19
C LEU A 116 9.91 3.34 16.69
N TYR A 117 9.82 2.05 17.04
CA TYR A 117 9.75 1.63 18.43
C TYR A 117 11.00 2.03 19.20
N ARG A 118 12.20 1.82 18.63
CA ARG A 118 13.48 2.24 19.25
C ARG A 118 13.57 3.75 19.41
N GLU A 119 13.19 4.51 18.39
CA GLU A 119 13.16 5.97 18.46
C GLU A 119 12.24 6.45 19.59
N SER A 120 11.02 5.90 19.69
CA SER A 120 10.04 6.27 20.73
C SER A 120 10.41 5.81 22.14
N GLY A 121 11.19 4.73 22.28
CA GLY A 121 11.62 4.17 23.55
C GLY A 121 12.89 4.81 24.14
N SER A 122 13.52 5.74 23.41
CA SER A 122 14.75 6.42 23.85
C SER A 122 14.49 7.61 24.79
N ASP A 123 13.23 8.01 24.96
CA ASP A 123 12.80 9.15 25.79
C ASP A 123 12.41 8.77 27.23
N VAL A 124 12.75 7.56 27.68
CA VAL A 124 12.57 7.12 29.07
C VAL A 124 13.91 6.66 29.65
N VAL A 125 14.72 7.63 30.07
CA VAL A 125 15.85 7.44 31.01
C VAL A 125 15.69 8.45 32.14
#